data_AF-A0A1Y1S211-F1
#
_entry.id   AF-A0A1Y1S211-F1
#
_cell.length_a   1.000
_cell.length_b   1.000
_cell.length_c   1.000
_cell.angle_alpha   90.00
_cell.angle_beta   90.00
_cell.angle_gamma   90.00
#
_symmetry.space_group_name_H-M   'P 1'
#
loop_
_entity.id
_entity.type
_entity.pdbx_description
1 polymer ?
#
loop_
_entity_poly.entity_id
_entity_poly.type
_entity_poly.pdbx_seq_one_letter_code
_entity_poly.pdbx_strand_id
1 'polypeptide(L)'
;MTGKKSIFRACVYTSVLFIMFSCLSAPEQPKWIERHPSEDKYYIGIGSSDDPVQSVAAAKARQDALSNLAASISTSIIAETATEISESAEGDHFQSFKRRIEERVYQTLEGAEVVDSYYSLRQGYWIYMRISRDQLEKQKKELARRIEELLVPVYTEEDLTASEALSLLQKGHELLLDSPYFAGLAGELGDTRGNLLDLIERKTANILSLLSITVQPDSLAGRAGETAEAAARVQGDIPSGSIPLLVSLGDEVLKSGTTREEGLYEFQIDLSRIPLGRGSISVDLQLEALGIDRSDYYLNLPSVQTEIAVHVLPLPLRFVMEYDADITARGIPEMASALFFTSGLPFSLADEQSDTEYTLRCKLLLEDFPRYRDNTLEISQARLIIQVEYQGQILHTYQSADMKDGGLTISQAHERTIKKLFQKLAEEQDYLPGLIEALPIRISRESSR
;
A
#
# COMPACT_ATOMS: atom_id res chain seq x y z
N MET A 1 42.13 113.18 -44.82
CA MET A 1 42.08 112.57 -46.17
C MET A 1 41.39 111.21 -46.04
N THR A 2 40.07 111.17 -46.27
CA THR A 2 39.46 110.54 -47.47
C THR A 2 39.85 109.06 -47.57
N GLY A 3 39.05 108.07 -47.16
CA GLY A 3 37.63 107.85 -47.44
C GLY A 3 37.47 106.93 -48.65
N LYS A 4 37.03 105.68 -48.46
CA LYS A 4 36.24 104.93 -49.47
C LYS A 4 35.47 103.76 -48.84
N LYS A 5 34.17 103.73 -49.20
CA LYS A 5 33.08 102.85 -48.77
C LYS A 5 32.96 101.62 -49.68
N SER A 6 32.28 100.56 -49.20
CA SER A 6 31.30 99.68 -49.91
C SER A 6 31.15 98.35 -49.14
N ILE A 7 30.16 98.11 -48.27
CA ILE A 7 28.76 97.65 -48.47
C ILE A 7 28.61 96.46 -49.45
N PHE A 8 28.23 95.25 -48.95
CA PHE A 8 27.02 94.50 -49.36
C PHE A 8 26.83 93.14 -48.63
N ARG A 9 25.65 93.00 -48.00
CA ARG A 9 24.73 91.84 -47.86
C ARG A 9 25.20 90.44 -47.35
N ALA A 10 24.65 90.09 -46.18
CA ALA A 10 23.81 88.92 -45.87
C ALA A 10 24.09 87.56 -46.54
N CYS A 11 24.30 86.51 -45.72
CA CYS A 11 23.41 85.34 -45.72
C CYS A 11 23.66 84.45 -44.50
N VAL A 12 22.56 84.09 -43.84
CA VAL A 12 22.42 83.06 -42.81
C VAL A 12 22.77 81.70 -43.42
N TYR A 13 23.60 80.88 -42.76
CA TYR A 13 23.43 79.42 -42.77
C TYR A 13 24.13 78.80 -41.55
N THR A 14 23.33 78.60 -40.51
CA THR A 14 23.50 77.60 -39.46
C THR A 14 23.58 76.20 -40.06
N SER A 15 24.65 75.45 -39.77
CA SER A 15 24.65 73.98 -39.69
C SER A 15 25.99 73.52 -39.11
N VAL A 16 26.12 73.66 -37.79
CA VAL A 16 27.19 73.00 -37.03
C VAL A 16 26.74 71.56 -36.82
N LEU A 17 27.39 70.67 -37.55
CA LEU A 17 27.34 69.22 -37.37
C LEU A 17 28.05 68.88 -36.04
N PHE A 18 27.30 68.91 -34.93
CA PHE A 18 27.75 68.37 -33.65
C PHE A 18 27.45 66.88 -33.65
N ILE A 19 28.46 66.08 -33.99
CA ILE A 19 28.45 64.63 -33.84
C ILE A 19 28.36 64.34 -32.34
N MET A 20 27.17 64.00 -31.87
CA MET A 20 26.95 63.39 -30.57
C MET A 20 27.53 61.98 -30.61
N PHE A 21 28.83 61.86 -30.35
CA PHE A 21 29.45 60.62 -29.87
C PHE A 21 28.95 60.41 -28.42
N SER A 22 27.70 59.99 -28.29
CA SER A 22 27.27 59.31 -27.07
C SER A 22 28.02 57.99 -27.05
N CYS A 23 29.12 57.96 -26.30
CA CYS A 23 29.77 56.72 -25.93
C CYS A 23 28.73 55.89 -25.19
N LEU A 24 28.13 54.92 -25.90
CA LEU A 24 27.27 53.90 -25.33
C LEU A 24 28.21 52.98 -24.53
N SER A 25 28.56 53.38 -23.30
CA SER A 25 29.29 52.52 -22.38
C SER A 25 28.41 51.30 -22.11
N ALA A 26 28.76 50.17 -22.70
CA ALA A 26 28.19 48.89 -22.30
C ALA A 26 28.34 48.73 -20.78
N PRO A 27 27.33 48.23 -20.05
CA PRO A 27 27.44 48.05 -18.62
C PRO A 27 28.70 47.23 -18.31
N GLU A 28 29.59 47.81 -17.51
CA GLU A 28 30.84 47.18 -17.10
C GLU A 28 30.51 45.87 -16.40
N GLN A 29 31.17 44.79 -16.83
CA GLN A 29 30.90 43.45 -16.32
C GLN A 29 31.16 43.40 -14.81
N PRO A 30 30.17 42.99 -13.99
CA PRO A 30 30.37 42.91 -12.55
C PRO A 30 31.45 41.89 -12.17
N LYS A 31 32.27 42.25 -11.19
CA LYS A 31 33.39 41.41 -10.70
C LYS A 31 32.93 40.04 -10.17
N TRP A 32 31.69 39.94 -9.69
CA TRP A 32 31.13 38.68 -9.18
C TRP A 32 30.90 37.62 -10.25
N ILE A 33 30.87 38.01 -11.53
CA ILE A 33 30.81 37.07 -12.67
C ILE A 33 32.16 36.41 -12.90
N GLU A 34 33.27 37.14 -12.72
CA GLU A 34 34.63 36.61 -12.91
C GLU A 34 35.14 35.88 -11.67
N ARG A 35 34.74 36.34 -10.48
CA ARG A 35 35.16 35.78 -9.20
C ARG A 35 33.98 35.61 -8.27
N HIS A 36 33.68 34.36 -7.93
CA HIS A 36 32.63 34.03 -6.97
C HIS A 36 32.83 34.83 -5.67
N PRO A 37 31.81 35.58 -5.19
CA PRO A 37 31.91 36.31 -3.94
C PRO A 37 32.10 35.36 -2.76
N SER A 38 32.83 35.81 -1.74
CA SER A 38 32.97 35.11 -0.47
C SER A 38 32.41 36.01 0.62
N GLU A 39 31.19 35.72 1.06
CA GLU A 39 30.53 36.43 2.17
C GLU A 39 30.21 35.42 3.27
N ASP A 40 30.97 35.42 4.36
CA ASP A 40 30.82 34.42 5.44
C ASP A 40 29.41 34.36 6.04
N LYS A 41 28.67 35.48 6.00
CA LYS A 41 27.32 35.60 6.58
C LYS A 41 26.20 35.08 5.67
N TYR A 42 26.51 34.72 4.43
CA TYR A 42 25.52 34.38 3.43
C TYR A 42 25.86 33.06 2.72
N TYR A 43 24.83 32.36 2.29
CA TYR A 43 24.96 31.42 1.18
C TYR A 43 24.71 32.19 -0.11
N ILE A 44 25.49 31.87 -1.14
CA ILE A 44 25.48 32.57 -2.42
C ILE A 44 25.13 31.58 -3.52
N GLY A 45 24.28 32.02 -4.44
CA GLY A 45 23.95 31.31 -5.67
C GLY A 45 24.08 32.24 -6.86
N ILE A 46 24.82 31.81 -7.88
CA ILE A 46 24.97 32.55 -9.14
C ILE A 46 24.45 31.68 -10.27
N GLY A 47 23.63 32.26 -11.13
CA GLY A 47 23.07 31.57 -12.29
C GLY A 47 23.17 32.39 -13.55
N SER A 48 23.20 31.70 -14.69
CA SER A 48 23.38 32.32 -16.00
C SER A 48 22.51 31.69 -17.09
N SER A 49 22.21 32.44 -18.14
CA SER A 49 21.56 31.92 -19.35
C SER A 49 21.89 32.75 -20.57
N ASP A 50 22.25 32.09 -21.66
CA ASP A 50 22.57 32.68 -22.96
C ASP A 50 21.37 32.71 -23.92
N ASP A 51 20.14 32.54 -23.41
CA ASP A 51 18.94 32.50 -24.25
C ASP A 51 18.79 33.81 -25.05
N PRO A 52 18.50 33.72 -26.37
CA PRO A 52 18.39 34.90 -27.22
C PRO A 52 17.25 35.84 -26.80
N VAL A 53 16.23 35.33 -26.12
CA VAL A 53 15.11 36.12 -25.61
C VAL A 53 15.38 36.53 -24.17
N GLN A 54 15.61 37.82 -23.93
CA GLN A 54 16.02 38.35 -22.62
C GLN A 54 15.10 37.93 -21.46
N SER A 55 13.78 37.89 -21.65
CA SER A 55 12.85 37.46 -20.59
C SER A 55 12.98 35.97 -20.25
N VAL A 56 13.25 35.14 -21.27
CA VAL A 56 13.51 33.70 -21.10
C VAL A 56 14.88 33.50 -20.46
N ALA A 57 15.90 34.25 -20.88
CA ALA A 57 17.23 34.24 -20.29
C ALA A 57 17.19 34.64 -18.80
N ALA A 58 16.45 35.68 -18.45
CA ALA A 58 16.28 36.11 -17.06
C ALA A 58 15.58 35.05 -16.20
N ALA A 59 14.54 34.39 -16.72
CA ALA A 59 13.85 33.32 -16.01
C ALA A 59 14.75 32.09 -15.80
N LYS A 60 15.50 31.69 -16.84
CA LYS A 60 16.46 30.57 -16.78
C LYS A 60 17.63 30.87 -15.85
N ALA A 61 18.23 32.06 -15.93
CA ALA A 61 19.31 32.48 -15.04
C ALA A 61 18.85 32.54 -13.58
N ARG A 62 17.59 32.90 -13.32
CA ARG A 62 17.01 32.90 -11.97
C ARG A 62 16.86 31.48 -11.44
N GLN A 63 16.34 30.59 -12.27
CA GLN A 63 16.20 29.17 -11.95
C GLN A 63 17.56 28.53 -11.66
N ASP A 64 18.56 28.84 -12.47
CA ASP A 64 19.95 28.38 -12.29
C ASP A 64 20.57 28.94 -10.99
N ALA A 65 20.34 30.22 -10.68
CA ALA A 65 20.84 30.84 -9.46
C ALA A 65 20.21 30.22 -8.19
N LEU A 66 18.91 29.91 -8.24
CA LEU A 66 18.20 29.19 -7.16
C LEU A 66 18.75 27.77 -6.99
N SER A 67 18.98 27.05 -8.09
CA SER A 67 19.58 25.71 -8.07
C SER A 67 20.98 25.73 -7.45
N ASN A 68 21.82 26.69 -7.86
CA ASN A 68 23.16 26.88 -7.31
C ASN A 68 23.13 27.22 -5.81
N LEU A 69 22.20 28.10 -5.39
CA LEU A 69 22.00 28.43 -3.98
C LEU A 69 21.58 27.20 -3.17
N ALA A 70 20.62 26.43 -3.67
CA ALA A 70 20.15 25.20 -3.03
C ALA A 70 21.28 24.17 -2.88
N ALA A 71 22.10 23.98 -3.91
CA ALA A 71 23.25 23.08 -3.86
C ALA A 71 24.28 23.52 -2.80
N SER A 72 24.53 24.83 -2.68
CA SER A 72 25.43 25.41 -1.67
C SER A 72 24.95 25.12 -0.24
N ILE A 73 23.66 25.35 0.02
CA ILE A 73 23.04 25.06 1.33
C ILE A 73 23.02 23.56 1.61
N SER A 74 22.60 22.75 0.65
CA SER A 74 22.52 21.29 0.77
C SER A 74 23.89 20.68 1.09
N THR A 75 24.95 21.14 0.42
CA THR A 75 26.32 20.70 0.70
C THR A 75 26.74 21.03 2.13
N SER A 76 26.37 22.20 2.65
CA SER A 76 26.64 22.60 4.04
C SER A 76 25.91 21.66 5.02
N ILE A 77 24.61 21.43 4.82
CA ILE A 77 23.80 20.57 5.67
C ILE A 77 24.32 19.12 5.63
N ILE A 78 24.66 18.60 4.45
CA ILE A 78 25.23 17.27 4.29
C ILE A 78 26.59 17.17 4.99
N ALA A 79 27.43 18.20 4.94
CA ALA A 79 28.72 18.20 5.63
C ALA A 79 28.56 18.22 7.17
N GLU A 80 27.60 19.00 7.68
CA GLU A 80 27.24 19.03 9.10
C GLU A 80 26.73 17.66 9.57
N THR A 81 25.87 17.02 8.77
CA THR A 81 25.18 15.76 9.13
C THR A 81 25.98 14.49 8.87
N ALA A 82 26.87 14.47 7.87
CA ALA A 82 27.73 13.32 7.57
C ALA A 82 28.66 12.95 8.73
N THR A 83 28.95 13.90 9.62
CA THR A 83 29.73 13.65 10.84
C THR A 83 28.89 12.93 11.92
N GLU A 84 27.56 13.09 11.89
CA GLU A 84 26.61 12.51 12.85
C GLU A 84 26.06 11.14 12.38
N ILE A 85 25.94 10.91 11.07
CA ILE A 85 25.35 9.69 10.46
C ILE A 85 26.35 8.50 10.38
N SER A 86 27.55 8.66 10.93
CA SER A 86 28.71 7.77 10.70
C SER A 86 28.59 6.31 11.20
N GLU A 87 27.50 5.88 11.83
CA GLU A 87 27.43 4.52 12.43
C GLU A 87 26.32 3.60 11.88
N SER A 88 25.44 4.02 10.96
CA SER A 88 24.30 3.14 10.58
C SER A 88 23.83 3.16 9.12
N ALA A 89 24.44 3.92 8.20
CA ALA A 89 23.94 4.04 6.82
C ALA A 89 25.03 3.83 5.75
N GLU A 90 25.32 2.58 5.38
CA GLU A 90 25.91 2.26 4.06
C GLU A 90 24.79 1.90 3.05
N GLY A 91 24.84 2.44 1.83
CA GLY A 91 23.98 2.03 0.71
C GLY A 91 22.95 3.07 0.21
N ASP A 92 21.90 2.57 -0.45
CA ASP A 92 20.86 3.34 -1.16
C ASP A 92 20.11 4.36 -0.28
N HIS A 93 20.02 4.11 1.03
CA HIS A 93 19.38 5.02 1.99
C HIS A 93 20.12 6.35 2.14
N PHE A 94 21.45 6.37 2.05
CA PHE A 94 22.20 7.62 2.10
C PHE A 94 22.01 8.47 0.82
N GLN A 95 21.76 7.82 -0.32
CA GLN A 95 21.46 8.50 -1.57
C GLN A 95 20.02 9.07 -1.59
N SER A 96 19.04 8.33 -1.08
CA SER A 96 17.68 8.87 -0.91
C SER A 96 17.66 10.02 0.10
N PHE A 97 18.45 9.92 1.17
CA PHE A 97 18.65 10.97 2.17
C PHE A 97 19.17 12.28 1.56
N LYS A 98 20.27 12.22 0.79
CA LYS A 98 20.82 13.40 0.10
C LYS A 98 19.83 14.04 -0.86
N ARG A 99 19.16 13.21 -1.67
CA ARG A 99 18.16 13.69 -2.64
C ARG A 99 17.02 14.42 -1.94
N ARG A 100 16.51 13.88 -0.83
CA ARG A 100 15.46 14.51 -0.03
C ARG A 100 15.91 15.87 0.52
N ILE A 101 17.14 16.01 1.01
CA ILE A 101 17.70 17.31 1.43
C ILE A 101 17.69 18.31 0.28
N GLU A 102 18.22 17.92 -0.89
CA GLU A 102 18.29 18.80 -2.07
C GLU A 102 16.88 19.27 -2.51
N GLU A 103 15.92 18.34 -2.54
CA GLU A 103 14.51 18.63 -2.87
C GLU A 103 13.88 19.60 -1.88
N ARG A 104 14.04 19.37 -0.56
CA ARG A 104 13.49 20.24 0.49
C ARG A 104 14.13 21.62 0.48
N VAL A 105 15.46 21.70 0.39
CA VAL A 105 16.16 23.00 0.32
C VAL A 105 15.64 23.80 -0.85
N TYR A 106 15.52 23.18 -2.03
CA TYR A 106 15.01 23.84 -3.23
C TYR A 106 13.56 24.35 -3.05
N GLN A 107 12.69 23.58 -2.38
CA GLN A 107 11.30 23.96 -2.08
C GLN A 107 11.19 25.08 -1.03
N THR A 108 12.16 25.19 -0.12
CA THR A 108 12.09 26.05 1.07
C THR A 108 13.01 27.28 0.99
N LEU A 109 13.43 27.73 -0.21
CA LEU A 109 14.23 28.97 -0.40
C LEU A 109 13.46 30.28 -0.13
N GLU A 110 12.59 30.31 0.88
CA GLU A 110 11.94 31.51 1.37
C GLU A 110 12.96 32.45 2.00
N GLY A 111 13.05 33.67 1.48
CA GLY A 111 14.00 34.70 1.95
C GLY A 111 15.29 34.81 1.13
N ALA A 112 15.43 34.06 0.02
CA ALA A 112 16.49 34.31 -0.94
C ALA A 112 16.27 35.65 -1.66
N GLU A 113 17.27 36.54 -1.60
CA GLU A 113 17.20 37.87 -2.21
C GLU A 113 18.06 37.94 -3.47
N VAL A 114 17.59 38.68 -4.48
CA VAL A 114 18.41 39.04 -5.65
C VAL A 114 19.26 40.24 -5.27
N VAL A 115 20.57 40.04 -5.26
CA VAL A 115 21.55 41.08 -4.89
C VAL A 115 21.90 41.94 -6.10
N ASP A 116 22.11 41.29 -7.25
CA ASP A 116 22.48 41.96 -8.49
C ASP A 116 22.04 41.14 -9.72
N SER A 117 21.92 41.80 -10.87
CA SER A 117 21.71 41.15 -12.15
C SER A 117 22.48 41.84 -13.27
N TYR A 118 22.95 41.05 -14.23
CA TYR A 118 23.71 41.55 -15.37
C TYR A 118 23.18 40.96 -16.67
N TYR A 119 23.12 41.79 -17.71
CA TYR A 119 22.73 41.33 -19.04
C TYR A 119 23.67 41.89 -20.09
N SER A 120 24.12 41.02 -20.99
CA SER A 120 24.78 41.44 -22.23
C SER A 120 24.34 40.56 -23.40
N LEU A 121 24.28 41.15 -24.59
CA LEU A 121 23.93 40.43 -25.83
C LEU A 121 24.94 39.32 -26.18
N ARG A 122 26.17 39.38 -25.64
CA ARG A 122 27.24 38.41 -25.92
C ARG A 122 27.34 37.31 -24.87
N GLN A 123 27.11 37.62 -23.60
CA GLN A 123 27.33 36.70 -22.47
C GLN A 123 26.03 36.26 -21.79
N GLY A 124 24.87 36.70 -22.28
CA GLY A 124 23.58 36.33 -21.72
C GLY A 124 23.20 37.12 -20.46
N TYR A 125 22.25 36.56 -19.71
CA TYR A 125 21.71 37.09 -18.45
C TYR A 125 22.34 36.35 -17.26
N TRP A 126 22.70 37.08 -16.22
CA TRP A 126 23.31 36.57 -14.98
C TRP A 126 22.56 37.12 -13.79
N ILE A 127 22.36 36.28 -12.76
CA ILE A 127 21.70 36.66 -11.51
C ILE A 127 22.56 36.21 -10.33
N TYR A 128 22.78 37.12 -9.39
CA TYR A 128 23.40 36.86 -8.10
C TYR A 128 22.31 36.88 -7.01
N MET A 129 22.12 35.75 -6.34
CA MET A 129 21.23 35.61 -5.18
C MET A 129 22.01 35.26 -3.92
N ARG A 130 21.45 35.63 -2.76
CA ARG A 130 21.97 35.19 -1.46
C ARG A 130 20.87 34.95 -0.43
N ILE A 131 21.20 34.18 0.61
CA ILE A 131 20.36 34.01 1.81
C ILE A 131 21.21 34.09 3.09
N SER A 132 20.66 34.70 4.14
CA SER A 132 21.38 34.93 5.41
C SER A 132 21.51 33.64 6.22
N ARG A 133 22.72 33.32 6.69
CA ARG A 133 22.96 32.19 7.60
C ARG A 133 22.21 32.36 8.93
N ASP A 134 22.22 33.57 9.49
CA ASP A 134 21.51 33.88 10.75
C ASP A 134 20.00 33.64 10.64
N GLN A 135 19.41 33.89 9.46
CA GLN A 135 18.00 33.61 9.22
C GLN A 135 17.72 32.11 9.21
N LEU A 136 18.55 31.32 8.53
CA LEU A 136 18.41 29.86 8.50
C LEU A 136 18.59 29.26 9.91
N GLU A 137 19.54 29.77 10.69
CA GLU A 137 19.75 29.34 12.08
C GLU A 137 18.56 29.70 13.00
N LYS A 138 17.90 30.83 12.77
CA LYS A 138 16.64 31.16 13.47
C LYS A 138 15.52 30.20 13.10
N GLN A 139 15.38 29.84 11.82
CA GLN A 139 14.38 28.87 11.36
C GLN A 139 14.62 27.49 11.97
N LYS A 140 15.88 27.02 12.01
CA LYS A 140 16.26 25.77 12.70
C LYS A 140 15.82 25.79 14.17
N LYS A 141 16.21 26.83 14.92
CA LYS A 141 15.87 26.95 16.35
C LYS A 141 14.38 27.00 16.61
N GLU A 142 13.64 27.71 15.78
CA GLU A 142 12.18 27.81 15.91
C GLU A 142 11.50 26.48 15.60
N LEU A 143 11.96 25.74 14.58
CA LEU A 143 11.46 24.40 14.29
C LEU A 143 11.77 23.42 15.42
N ALA A 144 13.01 23.42 15.93
CA ALA A 144 13.40 22.57 17.06
C ALA A 144 12.49 22.84 18.26
N ARG A 145 12.32 24.11 18.66
CA ARG A 145 11.42 24.52 19.74
C ARG A 145 9.99 24.02 19.54
N ARG A 146 9.45 24.15 18.33
CA ARG A 146 8.08 23.69 18.01
C ARG A 146 7.93 22.18 18.13
N ILE A 147 8.93 21.40 17.70
CA ILE A 147 8.93 19.93 17.82
C ILE A 147 9.06 19.53 19.30
N GLU A 148 9.97 20.16 20.03
CA GLU A 148 10.16 19.92 21.47
C GLU A 148 8.86 20.18 22.23
N GLU A 149 8.22 21.33 22.02
CA GLU A 149 6.94 21.70 22.63
C GLU A 149 5.81 20.73 22.28
N LEU A 150 5.74 20.26 21.03
CA LEU A 150 4.75 19.27 20.58
C LEU A 150 4.92 17.93 21.31
N LEU A 151 6.17 17.55 21.59
CA LEU A 151 6.52 16.24 22.13
C LEU A 151 6.66 16.22 23.66
N VAL A 152 6.59 17.36 24.35
CA VAL A 152 6.60 17.42 25.84
C VAL A 152 5.65 16.39 26.48
N PRO A 153 4.39 16.23 26.04
CA PRO A 153 3.47 15.25 26.63
C PRO A 153 4.02 13.82 26.64
N VAL A 154 4.72 13.41 25.58
CA VAL A 154 5.29 12.05 25.40
C VAL A 154 6.30 11.67 26.49
N TYR A 155 6.89 12.66 27.16
CA TYR A 155 7.91 12.46 28.19
C TYR A 155 7.44 12.86 29.60
N THR A 156 6.31 13.55 29.73
CA THR A 156 5.90 14.17 31.01
C THR A 156 4.53 13.73 31.49
N GLU A 157 3.65 13.26 30.60
CA GLU A 157 2.31 12.80 30.97
C GLU A 157 2.32 11.29 31.26
N GLU A 158 2.04 10.91 32.51
CA GLU A 158 2.07 9.50 32.97
C GLU A 158 0.92 8.66 32.37
N ASP A 159 -0.21 9.28 32.08
CA ASP A 159 -1.42 8.61 31.57
C ASP A 159 -1.54 8.62 30.03
N LEU A 160 -0.54 9.15 29.32
CA LEU A 160 -0.58 9.24 27.87
C LEU A 160 -0.60 7.84 27.23
N THR A 161 -1.57 7.60 26.37
CA THR A 161 -1.70 6.29 25.72
C THR A 161 -0.64 6.09 24.64
N ALA A 162 -0.31 4.84 24.33
CA ALA A 162 0.60 4.50 23.25
C ALA A 162 0.11 5.05 21.90
N SER A 163 -1.19 4.99 21.62
CA SER A 163 -1.78 5.57 20.40
C SER A 163 -1.55 7.08 20.29
N GLU A 164 -1.79 7.82 21.38
CA GLU A 164 -1.57 9.27 21.42
C GLU A 164 -0.08 9.62 21.29
N ALA A 165 0.78 8.89 22.01
CA ALA A 165 2.22 9.09 21.94
C ALA A 165 2.75 8.84 20.52
N LEU A 166 2.34 7.74 19.87
CA LEU A 166 2.70 7.43 18.48
C LEU A 166 2.18 8.50 17.52
N SER A 167 0.97 9.02 17.71
CA SER A 167 0.41 10.10 16.89
C SER A 167 1.19 11.41 17.04
N LEU A 168 1.59 11.78 18.26
CA LEU A 168 2.40 12.98 18.51
C LEU A 168 3.80 12.84 17.90
N LEU A 169 4.44 11.68 18.08
CA LEU A 169 5.74 11.37 17.49
C LEU A 169 5.68 11.41 15.95
N GLN A 170 4.63 10.85 15.34
CA GLN A 170 4.43 10.91 13.90
C GLN A 170 4.27 12.35 13.41
N LYS A 171 3.48 13.19 14.10
CA LYS A 171 3.37 14.62 13.76
C LYS A 171 4.71 15.35 13.89
N GLY A 172 5.49 15.02 14.91
CA GLY A 172 6.84 15.57 15.09
C GLY A 172 7.78 15.14 13.96
N HIS A 173 7.70 13.87 13.55
CA HIS A 173 8.47 13.29 12.45
C HIS A 173 8.11 13.94 11.10
N GLU A 174 6.82 14.11 10.80
CA GLU A 174 6.35 14.81 9.60
C GLU A 174 6.84 16.25 9.53
N LEU A 175 6.66 17.02 10.63
CA LEU A 175 7.15 18.39 10.73
C LEU A 175 8.67 18.48 10.51
N LEU A 176 9.40 17.46 10.97
CA LEU A 176 10.83 17.37 10.76
C LEU A 176 11.15 17.05 9.29
N LEU A 177 10.55 16.02 8.70
CA LEU A 177 10.80 15.58 7.32
C LEU A 177 10.37 16.60 6.25
N ASP A 178 9.46 17.51 6.58
CA ASP A 178 9.09 18.65 5.74
C ASP A 178 10.14 19.77 5.74
N SER A 179 11.11 19.71 6.66
CA SER A 179 12.19 20.68 6.78
C SER A 179 13.43 20.28 5.98
N PRO A 180 14.14 21.24 5.36
CA PRO A 180 15.46 20.97 4.77
C PRO A 180 16.53 20.56 5.80
N TYR A 181 16.27 20.80 7.09
CA TYR A 181 17.22 20.54 8.19
C TYR A 181 16.94 19.24 8.93
N PHE A 182 15.98 18.41 8.47
CA PHE A 182 15.51 17.21 9.15
C PHE A 182 16.65 16.29 9.64
N ALA A 183 17.69 16.19 8.81
CA ALA A 183 18.87 15.36 8.96
C ALA A 183 19.79 15.70 10.14
N GLY A 184 19.82 16.96 10.57
CA GLY A 184 20.84 17.49 11.49
C GLY A 184 20.29 18.43 12.53
N LEU A 185 18.98 18.40 12.73
CA LEU A 185 18.34 19.31 13.67
C LEU A 185 18.56 18.80 15.08
N ALA A 186 19.50 19.43 15.79
CA ALA A 186 19.75 19.16 17.19
C ALA A 186 18.65 19.77 18.08
N GLY A 187 18.26 19.04 19.12
CA GLY A 187 17.30 19.47 20.12
C GLY A 187 17.33 18.61 21.37
N GLU A 188 16.37 18.80 22.25
CA GLU A 188 16.25 18.12 23.54
C GLU A 188 14.84 17.56 23.74
N LEU A 189 14.74 16.25 23.92
CA LEU A 189 13.48 15.55 24.19
C LEU A 189 13.61 14.77 25.51
N GLY A 190 12.79 15.13 26.50
CA GLY A 190 12.96 14.66 27.87
C GLY A 190 14.32 15.08 28.42
N ASP A 191 15.07 14.13 28.98
CA ASP A 191 16.43 14.37 29.50
C ASP A 191 17.54 14.10 28.45
N THR A 192 17.17 13.87 27.18
CA THR A 192 18.12 13.47 26.15
C THR A 192 18.28 14.56 25.10
N ARG A 193 19.53 15.02 24.93
CA ARG A 193 19.92 15.95 23.87
C ARG A 193 20.57 15.19 22.72
N GLY A 194 20.21 15.54 21.49
CA GLY A 194 20.76 14.92 20.29
C GLY A 194 20.06 15.34 19.01
N ASN A 195 20.28 14.56 17.96
CA ASN A 195 19.56 14.72 16.69
C ASN A 195 18.08 14.36 16.88
N LEU A 196 17.17 15.28 16.54
CA LEU A 196 15.73 15.11 16.77
C LEU A 196 15.13 13.95 15.96
N LEU A 197 15.63 13.70 14.74
CA LEU A 197 15.16 12.58 13.91
C LEU A 197 15.39 11.26 14.65
N ASP A 198 16.63 11.05 15.06
CA ASP A 198 17.01 9.83 15.77
C ASP A 198 16.26 9.68 17.11
N LEU A 199 16.07 10.78 17.85
CA LEU A 199 15.35 10.74 19.12
C LEU A 199 13.88 10.35 18.93
N ILE A 200 13.21 10.93 17.94
CA ILE A 200 11.82 10.61 17.60
C ILE A 200 11.72 9.15 17.16
N GLU A 201 12.53 8.73 16.19
CA GLU A 201 12.45 7.36 15.64
C GLU A 201 12.79 6.30 16.69
N ARG A 202 13.79 6.54 17.56
CA ARG A 202 14.09 5.63 18.68
C ARG A 202 12.94 5.55 19.67
N LYS A 203 12.29 6.67 19.99
CA LYS A 203 11.15 6.68 20.91
C LYS A 203 9.94 5.96 20.31
N THR A 204 9.66 6.15 19.02
CA THR A 204 8.65 5.39 18.27
C THR A 204 8.96 3.89 18.31
N ALA A 205 10.18 3.49 17.95
CA ALA A 205 10.59 2.09 17.96
C ALA A 205 10.50 1.47 19.37
N ASN A 206 10.86 2.21 20.41
CA ASN A 206 10.77 1.76 21.80
C ASN A 206 9.31 1.50 22.20
N ILE A 207 8.39 2.43 21.93
CA ILE A 207 6.97 2.24 22.23
C ILE A 207 6.45 0.99 21.51
N LEU A 208 6.75 0.84 20.22
CA LEU A 208 6.33 -0.34 19.46
C LEU A 208 6.90 -1.64 20.02
N SER A 209 8.16 -1.66 20.45
CA SER A 209 8.78 -2.86 21.04
C SER A 209 8.16 -3.31 22.37
N LEU A 210 7.53 -2.38 23.08
CA LEU A 210 6.88 -2.63 24.37
C LEU A 210 5.41 -3.03 24.21
N LEU A 211 4.86 -2.93 23.00
CA LEU A 211 3.51 -3.38 22.69
C LEU A 211 3.50 -4.86 22.33
N SER A 212 2.43 -5.54 22.71
CA SER A 212 2.13 -6.92 22.33
C SER A 212 0.64 -7.08 22.06
N ILE A 213 0.31 -8.01 21.17
CA ILE A 213 -1.08 -8.38 20.87
C ILE A 213 -1.30 -9.78 21.43
N THR A 214 -2.41 -9.95 22.16
CA THR A 214 -2.90 -11.25 22.61
C THR A 214 -4.28 -11.47 22.02
N VAL A 215 -4.63 -12.71 21.68
CA VAL A 215 -5.94 -13.04 21.11
C VAL A 215 -6.62 -14.12 21.95
N GLN A 216 -7.93 -13.97 22.13
CA GLN A 216 -8.80 -14.98 22.74
C GLN A 216 -9.98 -15.31 21.82
N PRO A 217 -10.24 -16.59 21.52
CA PRO A 217 -9.39 -17.75 21.84
C PRO A 217 -8.05 -17.72 21.08
N ASP A 218 -7.07 -18.49 21.56
CA ASP A 218 -5.75 -18.65 20.91
C ASP A 218 -5.80 -19.49 19.62
N SER A 219 -6.93 -20.16 19.41
CA SER A 219 -7.24 -20.93 18.21
C SER A 219 -8.71 -20.81 17.85
N LEU A 220 -8.99 -20.71 16.55
CA LEU A 220 -10.33 -20.71 16.00
C LEU A 220 -10.59 -22.05 15.32
N ALA A 221 -11.72 -22.66 15.63
CA ALA A 221 -12.16 -23.89 14.97
C ALA A 221 -13.65 -23.81 14.67
N GLY A 222 -14.03 -24.32 13.52
CA GLY A 222 -15.43 -24.35 13.09
C GLY A 222 -15.56 -24.96 11.70
N ARG A 223 -16.78 -24.98 11.18
CA ARG A 223 -17.06 -25.49 9.85
C ARG A 223 -17.05 -24.36 8.82
N ALA A 224 -16.74 -24.70 7.57
CA ALA A 224 -16.86 -23.77 6.46
C ALA A 224 -18.30 -23.23 6.39
N GLY A 225 -18.45 -21.90 6.28
CA GLY A 225 -19.74 -21.21 6.31
C GLY A 225 -20.17 -20.72 7.70
N GLU A 226 -19.49 -21.14 8.78
CA GLU A 226 -19.72 -20.59 10.12
C GLU A 226 -18.91 -19.30 10.35
N THR A 227 -19.32 -18.53 11.36
CA THR A 227 -18.56 -17.38 11.85
C THR A 227 -17.94 -17.73 13.20
N ALA A 228 -16.65 -17.43 13.36
CA ALA A 228 -15.95 -17.56 14.63
C ALA A 228 -15.76 -16.19 15.28
N GLU A 229 -15.97 -16.11 16.60
CA GLU A 229 -15.74 -14.91 17.39
C GLU A 229 -14.35 -14.93 18.01
N ALA A 230 -13.68 -13.77 17.99
CA ALA A 230 -12.39 -13.58 18.61
C ALA A 230 -12.26 -12.15 19.16
N ALA A 231 -11.36 -11.97 20.11
CA ALA A 231 -11.01 -10.68 20.64
C ALA A 231 -9.49 -10.54 20.70
N ALA A 232 -8.97 -9.47 20.10
CA ALA A 232 -7.58 -9.07 20.23
C ALA A 232 -7.44 -8.02 21.34
N ARG A 233 -6.41 -8.13 22.16
CA ARG A 233 -6.03 -7.14 23.15
C ARG A 233 -4.60 -6.68 22.90
N VAL A 234 -4.44 -5.37 22.71
CA VAL A 234 -3.13 -4.70 22.70
C VAL A 234 -2.77 -4.32 24.13
N GLN A 235 -1.55 -4.60 24.54
CA GLN A 235 -1.04 -4.31 25.87
C GLN A 235 0.44 -3.92 25.81
N GLY A 236 0.89 -3.11 26.76
CA GLY A 236 2.29 -2.74 26.92
C GLY A 236 2.53 -2.10 28.28
N ASP A 237 3.69 -1.47 28.45
CA ASP A 237 4.07 -0.80 29.71
C ASP A 237 3.22 0.44 29.99
N ILE A 238 2.71 1.09 28.94
CA ILE A 238 1.74 2.19 29.02
C ILE A 238 0.38 1.74 28.47
N PRO A 239 -0.72 2.40 28.87
CA PRO A 239 -2.05 2.12 28.32
C PRO A 239 -2.03 2.20 26.79
N SER A 240 -2.59 1.22 26.09
CA SER A 240 -2.52 1.18 24.63
C SER A 240 -3.34 2.29 23.96
N GLY A 241 -4.51 2.61 24.54
CA GLY A 241 -5.49 3.47 23.91
C GLY A 241 -6.11 2.84 22.66
N SER A 242 -6.63 3.70 21.79
CA SER A 242 -7.31 3.31 20.55
C SER A 242 -6.31 3.07 19.41
N ILE A 243 -5.91 1.82 19.21
CA ILE A 243 -4.91 1.39 18.21
C ILE A 243 -5.61 0.65 17.05
N PRO A 244 -5.33 1.03 15.80
CA PRO A 244 -5.86 0.33 14.63
C PRO A 244 -5.19 -1.04 14.45
N LEU A 245 -6.00 -2.08 14.22
CA LEU A 245 -5.60 -3.45 13.98
C LEU A 245 -6.12 -3.95 12.64
N LEU A 246 -5.35 -4.84 12.02
CA LEU A 246 -5.67 -5.56 10.79
C LEU A 246 -5.64 -7.06 11.07
N VAL A 247 -6.67 -7.79 10.61
CA VAL A 247 -6.70 -9.25 10.63
C VAL A 247 -6.62 -9.75 9.20
N SER A 248 -5.62 -10.56 8.88
CA SER A 248 -5.33 -10.98 7.51
C SER A 248 -5.03 -12.48 7.40
N LEU A 249 -5.21 -13.00 6.19
CA LEU A 249 -4.76 -14.31 5.74
C LEU A 249 -3.83 -14.10 4.55
N GLY A 250 -2.53 -14.21 4.76
CA GLY A 250 -1.54 -13.74 3.77
C GLY A 250 -1.79 -12.26 3.46
N ASP A 251 -1.97 -11.94 2.18
CA ASP A 251 -2.27 -10.57 1.72
C ASP A 251 -3.78 -10.22 1.77
N GLU A 252 -4.66 -11.18 2.05
CA GLU A 252 -6.11 -10.93 2.09
C GLU A 252 -6.52 -10.35 3.45
N VAL A 253 -7.10 -9.14 3.43
CA VAL A 253 -7.70 -8.53 4.62
C VAL A 253 -9.02 -9.21 4.95
N LEU A 254 -9.08 -9.88 6.10
CA LEU A 254 -10.29 -10.49 6.63
C LEU A 254 -11.12 -9.46 7.40
N LYS A 255 -10.47 -8.68 8.27
CA LYS A 255 -11.09 -7.65 9.11
C LYS A 255 -10.14 -6.51 9.40
N SER A 256 -10.67 -5.33 9.69
CA SER A 256 -9.93 -4.21 10.27
C SER A 256 -10.81 -3.46 11.28
N GLY A 257 -10.17 -2.77 12.22
CA GLY A 257 -10.86 -1.94 13.20
C GLY A 257 -9.90 -1.29 14.17
N THR A 258 -10.43 -0.60 15.17
CA THR A 258 -9.65 0.09 16.19
C THR A 258 -10.02 -0.48 17.54
N THR A 259 -9.02 -0.70 18.40
CA THR A 259 -9.27 -1.07 19.79
C THR A 259 -10.03 0.04 20.52
N ARG A 260 -10.74 -0.34 21.57
CA ARG A 260 -11.25 0.60 22.58
C ARG A 260 -10.09 1.17 23.41
N GLU A 261 -10.38 2.11 24.31
CA GLU A 261 -9.37 2.76 25.16
C GLU A 261 -8.58 1.73 26.00
N GLU A 262 -9.22 0.65 26.44
CA GLU A 262 -8.61 -0.47 27.17
C GLU A 262 -7.77 -1.43 26.29
N GLY A 263 -7.61 -1.14 25.00
CA GLY A 263 -6.84 -1.98 24.07
C GLY A 263 -7.58 -3.19 23.52
N LEU A 264 -8.88 -3.32 23.76
CA LEU A 264 -9.69 -4.46 23.30
C LEU A 264 -10.34 -4.20 21.92
N TYR A 265 -10.23 -5.17 21.02
CA TYR A 265 -10.94 -5.21 19.73
C TYR A 265 -11.62 -6.56 19.53
N GLU A 266 -12.94 -6.57 19.51
CA GLU A 266 -13.77 -7.76 19.28
C GLU A 266 -14.13 -7.86 17.80
N PHE A 267 -13.98 -9.04 17.21
CA PHE A 267 -14.27 -9.26 15.80
C PHE A 267 -14.82 -10.66 15.52
N GLN A 268 -15.45 -10.76 14.35
CA GLN A 268 -16.04 -11.98 13.81
C GLN A 268 -15.36 -12.31 12.49
N ILE A 269 -14.93 -13.57 12.34
CA ILE A 269 -14.29 -14.11 11.15
C ILE A 269 -15.23 -15.10 10.49
N ASP A 270 -15.57 -14.83 9.24
CA ASP A 270 -16.29 -15.78 8.38
C ASP A 270 -15.32 -16.87 7.93
N LEU A 271 -15.52 -18.10 8.44
CA LEU A 271 -14.67 -19.24 8.15
C LEU A 271 -14.81 -19.72 6.70
N SER A 272 -15.83 -19.26 5.94
CA SER A 272 -15.93 -19.51 4.50
C SER A 272 -14.80 -18.84 3.70
N ARG A 273 -14.13 -17.82 4.28
CA ARG A 273 -13.00 -17.10 3.68
C ARG A 273 -11.65 -17.75 3.99
N ILE A 274 -11.62 -18.80 4.81
CA ILE A 274 -10.39 -19.47 5.22
C ILE A 274 -10.32 -20.86 4.54
N PRO A 275 -9.15 -21.26 4.00
CA PRO A 275 -8.96 -22.59 3.44
C PRO A 275 -9.29 -23.71 4.44
N LEU A 276 -9.77 -24.84 3.93
CA LEU A 276 -10.02 -26.02 4.75
C LEU A 276 -8.74 -26.56 5.39
N GLY A 277 -8.92 -27.21 6.54
CA GLY A 277 -7.83 -27.81 7.30
C GLY A 277 -7.21 -26.81 8.26
N ARG A 278 -5.92 -27.00 8.54
CA ARG A 278 -5.18 -26.17 9.50
C ARG A 278 -4.45 -25.05 8.78
N GLY A 279 -4.50 -23.85 9.36
CA GLY A 279 -3.76 -22.68 8.91
C GLY A 279 -3.54 -21.69 10.05
N SER A 280 -3.08 -20.49 9.71
CA SER A 280 -3.02 -19.36 10.63
C SER A 280 -3.53 -18.09 9.96
N ILE A 281 -4.07 -17.19 10.78
CA ILE A 281 -4.38 -15.81 10.40
C ILE A 281 -3.51 -14.88 11.25
N SER A 282 -3.10 -13.74 10.69
CA SER A 282 -2.31 -12.74 11.39
C SER A 282 -3.21 -11.65 11.96
N VAL A 283 -2.83 -11.11 13.11
CA VAL A 283 -3.38 -9.88 13.68
C VAL A 283 -2.22 -8.90 13.86
N ASP A 284 -2.28 -7.81 13.13
CA ASP A 284 -1.20 -6.83 13.02
C ASP A 284 -1.66 -5.45 13.50
N LEU A 285 -0.75 -4.71 14.13
CA LEU A 285 -0.93 -3.27 14.34
C LEU A 285 -0.80 -2.55 12.99
N GLN A 286 -1.86 -1.83 12.59
CA GLN A 286 -1.92 -1.11 11.33
C GLN A 286 -1.29 0.28 11.45
N LEU A 287 0.04 0.36 11.38
CA LEU A 287 0.81 1.61 11.53
C LEU A 287 0.39 2.70 10.54
N GLU A 288 0.03 2.34 9.32
CA GLU A 288 -0.35 3.28 8.26
C GLU A 288 -1.64 4.04 8.63
N ALA A 289 -2.54 3.42 9.41
CA ALA A 289 -3.75 4.09 9.91
C ALA A 289 -3.44 5.13 11.00
N LEU A 290 -2.24 5.09 11.61
CA LEU A 290 -1.71 6.13 12.49
C LEU A 290 -0.88 7.17 11.72
N GLY A 291 -0.78 7.06 10.39
CA GLY A 291 0.06 7.90 9.54
C GLY A 291 1.53 7.46 9.50
N ILE A 292 1.88 6.36 10.15
CA ILE A 292 3.27 5.87 10.23
C ILE A 292 3.53 4.96 9.02
N ASP A 293 4.21 5.47 8.00
CA ASP A 293 4.77 4.67 6.91
C ASP A 293 6.21 4.26 7.25
N ARG A 294 6.47 2.95 7.37
CA ARG A 294 7.81 2.45 7.70
C ARG A 294 8.89 2.89 6.71
N SER A 295 8.53 3.21 5.46
CA SER A 295 9.48 3.65 4.43
C SER A 295 9.99 5.08 4.65
N ASP A 296 9.29 5.88 5.47
CA ASP A 296 9.72 7.23 5.83
C ASP A 296 10.68 7.26 7.03
N TYR A 297 10.85 6.13 7.72
CA TYR A 297 11.73 5.99 8.87
C TYR A 297 13.11 5.47 8.44
N TYR A 298 14.16 5.99 9.05
CA TYR A 298 15.53 5.54 8.81
C TYR A 298 15.93 4.40 9.76
N LEU A 299 15.32 4.32 10.94
CA LEU A 299 15.38 3.17 11.84
C LEU A 299 14.31 2.14 11.49
N ASN A 300 14.69 0.86 11.59
CA ASN A 300 13.74 -0.25 11.44
C ASN A 300 12.75 -0.25 12.61
N LEU A 301 11.49 0.09 12.34
CA LEU A 301 10.42 0.01 13.32
C LEU A 301 9.99 -1.44 13.58
N PRO A 302 9.88 -1.90 14.85
CA PRO A 302 9.40 -3.23 15.18
C PRO A 302 8.00 -3.50 14.60
N SER A 303 7.74 -4.74 14.21
CA SER A 303 6.37 -5.21 13.95
C SER A 303 5.71 -5.69 15.23
N VAL A 304 4.46 -5.28 15.42
CA VAL A 304 3.61 -5.71 16.54
C VAL A 304 2.51 -6.56 15.93
N GLN A 305 2.68 -7.88 16.01
CA GLN A 305 1.78 -8.85 15.38
C GLN A 305 1.69 -10.13 16.21
N THR A 306 0.62 -10.90 16.00
CA THR A 306 0.46 -12.26 16.52
C THR A 306 -0.30 -13.12 15.53
N GLU A 307 -0.08 -14.42 15.57
CA GLU A 307 -0.85 -15.38 14.76
C GLU A 307 -1.91 -16.07 15.61
N ILE A 308 -3.04 -16.40 14.97
CA ILE A 308 -4.10 -17.22 15.53
C ILE A 308 -4.14 -18.51 14.72
N ALA A 309 -4.04 -19.66 15.38
CA ALA A 309 -4.20 -20.95 14.71
C ALA A 309 -5.67 -21.13 14.30
N VAL A 310 -5.92 -21.56 13.06
CA VAL A 310 -7.28 -21.82 12.57
C VAL A 310 -7.41 -23.26 12.08
N HIS A 311 -8.53 -23.90 12.39
CA HIS A 311 -8.88 -25.22 11.90
C HIS A 311 -10.31 -25.23 11.32
N VAL A 312 -10.41 -25.19 9.99
CA VAL A 312 -11.68 -25.17 9.27
C VAL A 312 -12.04 -26.57 8.80
N LEU A 313 -13.17 -27.08 9.28
CA LEU A 313 -13.74 -28.35 8.87
C LEU A 313 -14.67 -28.17 7.65
N PRO A 314 -14.78 -29.18 6.78
CA PRO A 314 -15.73 -29.13 5.66
C PRO A 314 -17.18 -29.07 6.15
N LEU A 315 -18.05 -28.43 5.36
CA LEU A 315 -19.49 -28.34 5.63
C LEU A 315 -20.15 -29.73 5.48
N PRO A 316 -20.83 -30.27 6.50
CA PRO A 316 -21.51 -31.56 6.37
C PRO A 316 -22.80 -31.44 5.54
N LEU A 317 -22.98 -32.33 4.55
CA LEU A 317 -24.20 -32.43 3.73
C LEU A 317 -24.89 -33.77 4.00
N ARG A 318 -26.20 -33.73 4.28
CA ARG A 318 -27.00 -34.97 4.33
C ARG A 318 -27.09 -35.54 2.93
N PHE A 319 -26.62 -36.76 2.73
CA PHE A 319 -26.70 -37.43 1.43
C PHE A 319 -28.03 -38.17 1.29
N VAL A 320 -28.73 -37.96 0.17
CA VAL A 320 -29.98 -38.66 -0.15
C VAL A 320 -29.89 -39.20 -1.58
N MET A 321 -30.09 -40.50 -1.74
CA MET A 321 -30.15 -41.15 -3.04
C MET A 321 -31.58 -41.61 -3.35
N GLU A 322 -32.13 -41.15 -4.47
CA GLU A 322 -33.46 -41.52 -4.97
C GLU A 322 -33.35 -42.26 -6.30
N TYR A 323 -34.01 -43.40 -6.41
CA TYR A 323 -34.09 -44.19 -7.63
C TYR A 323 -35.32 -45.10 -7.57
N ASP A 324 -35.87 -45.46 -8.73
CA ASP A 324 -37.07 -46.29 -8.80
C ASP A 324 -36.80 -47.72 -8.30
N ALA A 325 -37.79 -48.31 -7.62
CA ALA A 325 -37.68 -49.65 -7.03
C ALA A 325 -37.46 -50.76 -8.07
N ASP A 326 -37.81 -50.49 -9.33
CA ASP A 326 -37.68 -51.43 -10.45
C ASP A 326 -36.24 -51.52 -10.99
N ILE A 327 -35.33 -50.66 -10.51
CA ILE A 327 -33.93 -50.67 -10.89
C ILE A 327 -33.21 -51.84 -10.20
N THR A 328 -32.69 -52.74 -11.01
CA THR A 328 -32.09 -54.00 -10.52
C THR A 328 -30.60 -53.91 -10.18
N ALA A 329 -29.95 -52.78 -10.49
CA ALA A 329 -28.53 -52.58 -10.22
C ALA A 329 -28.26 -52.42 -8.72
N ARG A 330 -27.19 -53.07 -8.23
CA ARG A 330 -26.77 -53.00 -6.82
C ARG A 330 -25.70 -51.92 -6.63
N GLY A 331 -25.60 -51.40 -5.41
CA GLY A 331 -24.53 -50.49 -5.02
C GLY A 331 -24.73 -49.04 -5.46
N ILE A 332 -25.96 -48.64 -5.81
CA ILE A 332 -26.25 -47.30 -6.35
C ILE A 332 -25.91 -46.19 -5.34
N PRO A 333 -26.32 -46.27 -4.05
CA PRO A 333 -25.93 -45.27 -3.06
C PRO A 333 -24.40 -45.16 -2.89
N GLU A 334 -23.69 -46.28 -2.92
CA GLU A 334 -22.23 -46.34 -2.80
C GLU A 334 -21.55 -45.71 -4.02
N MET A 335 -22.02 -46.00 -5.24
CA MET A 335 -21.51 -45.38 -6.47
C MET A 335 -21.76 -43.87 -6.48
N ALA A 336 -22.92 -43.42 -6.01
CA ALA A 336 -23.27 -42.00 -5.97
C ALA A 336 -22.49 -41.24 -4.88
N SER A 337 -22.38 -41.79 -3.67
CA SER A 337 -21.55 -41.19 -2.61
C SER A 337 -20.06 -41.14 -2.99
N ALA A 338 -19.56 -42.13 -3.73
CA ALA A 338 -18.19 -42.17 -4.23
C ALA A 338 -17.79 -41.00 -5.11
N LEU A 339 -18.75 -40.35 -5.79
CA LEU A 339 -18.50 -39.12 -6.54
C LEU A 339 -17.95 -37.98 -5.66
N PHE A 340 -18.26 -38.00 -4.36
CA PHE A 340 -17.99 -36.89 -3.44
C PHE A 340 -16.93 -37.21 -2.37
N PHE A 341 -16.18 -38.30 -2.49
CA PHE A 341 -15.07 -38.61 -1.57
C PHE A 341 -13.71 -38.05 -2.01
N THR A 342 -13.70 -37.11 -2.95
CA THR A 342 -12.48 -36.46 -3.44
C THR A 342 -11.84 -35.60 -2.34
N SER A 343 -10.52 -35.71 -2.18
CA SER A 343 -9.75 -34.89 -1.24
C SER A 343 -9.86 -33.40 -1.57
N GLY A 344 -10.14 -32.57 -0.57
CA GLY A 344 -10.15 -31.11 -0.72
C GLY A 344 -11.50 -30.50 -1.10
N LEU A 345 -12.59 -31.29 -1.12
CA LEU A 345 -13.93 -30.72 -1.26
C LEU A 345 -14.28 -29.86 -0.03
N PRO A 346 -14.93 -28.69 -0.21
CA PRO A 346 -15.34 -27.80 0.87
C PRO A 346 -16.42 -28.38 1.77
N PHE A 347 -16.94 -29.55 1.42
CA PHE A 347 -18.01 -30.24 2.12
C PHE A 347 -17.66 -31.72 2.33
N SER A 348 -18.39 -32.35 3.24
CA SER A 348 -18.31 -33.78 3.54
C SER A 348 -19.70 -34.39 3.54
N LEU A 349 -19.82 -35.67 3.21
CA LEU A 349 -21.08 -36.39 3.35
C LEU A 349 -21.28 -36.74 4.82
N ALA A 350 -22.42 -36.34 5.37
CA ALA A 350 -22.76 -36.51 6.77
C ALA A 350 -23.54 -37.81 7.00
N ASP A 351 -23.36 -38.41 8.17
CA ASP A 351 -24.16 -39.57 8.59
C ASP A 351 -25.64 -39.17 8.80
N GLU A 352 -26.56 -40.13 8.72
CA GLU A 352 -28.01 -39.89 8.88
C GLU A 352 -28.40 -39.18 10.18
N GLN A 353 -27.58 -39.32 11.23
CA GLN A 353 -27.79 -38.68 12.53
C GLN A 353 -27.21 -37.26 12.63
N SER A 354 -26.57 -36.76 11.57
CA SER A 354 -25.99 -35.42 11.57
C SER A 354 -27.06 -34.34 11.50
N ASP A 355 -26.95 -33.38 12.41
CA ASP A 355 -27.71 -32.14 12.40
C ASP A 355 -27.11 -31.20 11.35
N THR A 356 -27.53 -31.38 10.10
CA THR A 356 -27.22 -30.47 8.99
C THR A 356 -28.50 -30.08 8.28
N GLU A 357 -28.56 -28.81 7.90
CA GLU A 357 -29.66 -28.21 7.14
C GLU A 357 -29.45 -28.35 5.63
N TYR A 358 -28.23 -28.72 5.22
CA TYR A 358 -27.90 -28.91 3.82
C TYR A 358 -28.09 -30.36 3.40
N THR A 359 -28.75 -30.55 2.26
CA THR A 359 -28.97 -31.87 1.67
C THR A 359 -28.37 -31.93 0.28
N LEU A 360 -27.55 -32.96 0.02
CA LEU A 360 -27.09 -33.35 -1.31
C LEU A 360 -27.99 -34.49 -1.80
N ARG A 361 -28.92 -34.16 -2.69
CA ARG A 361 -29.88 -35.11 -3.26
C ARG A 361 -29.42 -35.56 -4.62
N CYS A 362 -29.28 -36.87 -4.80
CA CYS A 362 -28.99 -37.51 -6.07
C CYS A 362 -30.21 -38.31 -6.52
N LYS A 363 -30.81 -37.94 -7.65
CA LYS A 363 -31.92 -38.66 -8.26
C LYS A 363 -31.49 -39.34 -9.55
N LEU A 364 -31.50 -40.66 -9.56
CA LEU A 364 -31.22 -41.46 -10.75
C LEU A 364 -32.53 -41.73 -11.49
N LEU A 365 -32.59 -41.33 -12.75
CA LEU A 365 -33.67 -41.65 -13.65
C LEU A 365 -33.17 -42.70 -14.66
N LEU A 366 -33.95 -43.76 -14.85
CA LEU A 366 -33.64 -44.85 -15.76
C LEU A 366 -34.85 -45.13 -16.65
N GLU A 367 -34.63 -45.20 -17.95
CA GLU A 367 -35.66 -45.49 -18.96
C GLU A 367 -35.22 -46.65 -19.84
N ASP A 368 -36.11 -47.60 -20.07
CA ASP A 368 -35.87 -48.73 -20.97
C ASP A 368 -36.45 -48.47 -22.37
N PHE A 369 -35.66 -48.78 -23.41
CA PHE A 369 -36.15 -48.69 -24.78
C PHE A 369 -36.99 -49.92 -25.15
N PRO A 370 -38.10 -49.75 -25.88
CA PRO A 370 -38.92 -50.87 -26.30
C PRO A 370 -38.15 -51.81 -27.23
N ARG A 371 -38.28 -53.12 -27.01
CA ARG A 371 -37.74 -54.14 -27.91
C ARG A 371 -38.49 -54.14 -29.23
N TYR A 372 -37.76 -53.95 -30.33
CA TYR A 372 -38.33 -53.96 -31.68
C TYR A 372 -38.37 -55.36 -32.33
N ARG A 373 -37.56 -56.33 -31.87
CA ARG A 373 -37.51 -57.72 -32.36
C ARG A 373 -37.01 -58.71 -31.29
N ASP A 374 -37.47 -59.96 -31.36
CA ASP A 374 -36.88 -61.08 -30.62
C ASP A 374 -35.39 -61.23 -30.97
N ASN A 375 -34.54 -61.51 -29.98
CA ASN A 375 -33.07 -61.54 -30.05
C ASN A 375 -32.32 -60.20 -30.21
N THR A 376 -32.95 -59.05 -29.89
CA THR A 376 -32.23 -57.77 -29.79
C THR A 376 -31.72 -57.50 -28.37
N LEU A 377 -30.61 -56.78 -28.26
CA LEU A 377 -30.08 -56.29 -26.98
C LEU A 377 -31.14 -55.42 -26.30
N GLU A 378 -31.26 -55.58 -24.98
CA GLU A 378 -31.98 -54.63 -24.15
C GLU A 378 -31.14 -53.37 -24.05
N ILE A 379 -31.77 -52.20 -24.21
CA ILE A 379 -31.09 -50.91 -24.16
C ILE A 379 -31.78 -50.08 -23.09
N SER A 380 -30.97 -49.48 -22.22
CA SER A 380 -31.45 -48.58 -21.18
C SER A 380 -30.71 -47.26 -21.27
N GLN A 381 -31.37 -46.20 -20.83
CA GLN A 381 -30.84 -44.86 -20.71
C GLN A 381 -30.90 -44.42 -19.25
N ALA A 382 -29.79 -43.94 -18.72
CA ALA A 382 -29.71 -43.41 -17.36
C ALA A 382 -29.25 -41.95 -17.37
N ARG A 383 -29.72 -41.19 -16.39
CA ARG A 383 -29.22 -39.84 -16.09
C ARG A 383 -29.32 -39.56 -14.60
N LEU A 384 -28.39 -38.75 -14.09
CA LEU A 384 -28.33 -38.36 -12.69
C LEU A 384 -28.68 -36.87 -12.57
N ILE A 385 -29.57 -36.55 -11.64
CA ILE A 385 -29.83 -35.18 -11.20
C ILE A 385 -29.21 -35.03 -9.83
N ILE A 386 -28.32 -34.05 -9.66
CA ILE A 386 -27.66 -33.75 -8.39
C ILE A 386 -28.15 -32.38 -7.93
N GLN A 387 -28.69 -32.30 -6.72
CA GLN A 387 -29.24 -31.07 -6.15
C GLN A 387 -28.60 -30.79 -4.80
N VAL A 388 -28.28 -29.53 -4.56
CA VAL A 388 -27.93 -29.03 -3.23
C VAL A 388 -29.13 -28.24 -2.73
N GLU A 389 -29.60 -28.60 -1.54
CA GLU A 389 -30.73 -27.99 -0.87
C GLU A 389 -30.28 -27.40 0.47
N TYR A 390 -30.91 -26.29 0.88
CA TYR A 390 -30.80 -25.74 2.23
C TYR A 390 -32.20 -25.60 2.81
N GLN A 391 -32.46 -26.26 3.94
CA GLN A 391 -33.78 -26.29 4.59
C GLN A 391 -34.92 -26.66 3.61
N GLY A 392 -34.63 -27.54 2.64
CA GLY A 392 -35.58 -27.98 1.59
C GLY A 392 -35.72 -27.06 0.38
N GLN A 393 -35.07 -25.89 0.37
CA GLN A 393 -34.98 -25.03 -0.80
C GLN A 393 -33.80 -25.44 -1.69
N ILE A 394 -34.06 -25.68 -2.97
CA ILE A 394 -33.01 -26.00 -3.95
C ILE A 394 -32.13 -24.77 -4.18
N LEU A 395 -30.84 -24.90 -3.88
CA LEU A 395 -29.80 -23.90 -4.17
C LEU A 395 -29.23 -24.08 -5.57
N HIS A 396 -29.00 -25.33 -5.97
CA HIS A 396 -28.45 -25.66 -7.28
C HIS A 396 -28.94 -27.02 -7.77
N THR A 397 -29.01 -27.17 -9.09
CA THR A 397 -29.32 -28.43 -9.75
C THR A 397 -28.38 -28.64 -10.92
N TYR A 398 -27.63 -29.73 -10.86
CA TYR A 398 -26.90 -30.27 -11.98
C TYR A 398 -27.68 -31.45 -12.57
N GLN A 399 -27.61 -31.57 -13.90
CA GLN A 399 -28.21 -32.67 -14.64
C GLN A 399 -27.18 -33.25 -15.59
N SER A 400 -26.88 -34.54 -15.44
CA SER A 400 -25.96 -35.22 -16.33
C SER A 400 -26.50 -35.32 -17.76
N ALA A 401 -25.59 -35.47 -18.72
CA ALA A 401 -25.96 -35.98 -20.03
C ALA A 401 -26.56 -37.39 -19.91
N ASP A 402 -27.43 -37.73 -20.87
CA ASP A 402 -28.01 -39.06 -20.98
C ASP A 402 -26.93 -40.09 -21.32
N MET A 403 -26.88 -41.17 -20.53
CA MET A 403 -25.99 -42.30 -20.77
C MET A 403 -26.79 -43.48 -21.32
N LYS A 404 -26.29 -44.10 -22.39
CA LYS A 404 -26.90 -45.30 -23.00
C LYS A 404 -25.91 -46.45 -23.03
N ASP A 405 -26.39 -47.63 -22.67
CA ASP A 405 -25.73 -48.90 -22.93
C ASP A 405 -26.79 -50.01 -23.04
N GLY A 406 -26.35 -51.19 -23.48
CA GLY A 406 -27.23 -52.35 -23.62
C GLY A 406 -26.67 -53.63 -23.02
N GLY A 407 -27.57 -54.60 -22.80
CA GLY A 407 -27.28 -55.90 -22.22
C GLY A 407 -28.10 -57.02 -22.88
N LEU A 408 -27.75 -58.27 -22.58
CA LEU A 408 -28.55 -59.42 -23.05
C LEU A 408 -29.88 -59.51 -22.29
N THR A 409 -29.94 -58.92 -21.10
CA THR A 409 -31.10 -58.82 -20.22
C THR A 409 -31.27 -57.38 -19.74
N ILE A 410 -32.48 -57.01 -19.30
CA ILE A 410 -32.79 -55.66 -18.77
C ILE A 410 -31.88 -55.35 -17.59
N SER A 411 -31.69 -56.31 -16.68
CA SER A 411 -30.82 -56.13 -15.52
C SER A 411 -29.36 -55.86 -15.90
N GLN A 412 -28.85 -56.54 -16.93
CA GLN A 412 -27.52 -56.24 -17.46
C GLN A 412 -27.44 -54.88 -18.14
N ALA A 413 -28.50 -54.48 -18.86
CA ALA A 413 -28.56 -53.15 -19.49
C ALA A 413 -28.57 -52.06 -18.41
N HIS A 414 -29.38 -52.19 -17.36
CA HIS A 414 -29.41 -51.30 -16.19
C HIS A 414 -28.03 -51.16 -15.55
N GLU A 415 -27.41 -52.29 -15.17
CA GLU A 415 -26.13 -52.29 -14.47
C GLU A 415 -25.02 -51.63 -15.30
N ARG A 416 -24.92 -51.96 -16.59
CA ARG A 416 -23.92 -51.40 -17.49
C ARG A 416 -24.12 -49.90 -17.71
N THR A 417 -25.35 -49.48 -17.98
CA THR A 417 -25.68 -48.06 -18.21
C THR A 417 -25.38 -47.22 -16.97
N ILE A 418 -25.77 -47.70 -15.77
CA ILE A 418 -25.53 -47.01 -14.51
C ILE A 418 -24.03 -46.91 -14.18
N LYS A 419 -23.29 -48.03 -14.29
CA LYS A 419 -21.83 -48.02 -14.07
C LYS A 419 -21.12 -47.06 -15.00
N LYS A 420 -21.48 -47.07 -16.29
CA LYS A 420 -20.91 -46.18 -17.30
C LYS A 420 -21.24 -44.72 -17.03
N LEU A 421 -22.43 -44.42 -16.51
CA LEU A 421 -22.82 -43.07 -16.09
C LEU A 421 -21.95 -42.57 -14.93
N PHE A 422 -21.86 -43.34 -13.84
CA PHE A 422 -21.07 -42.95 -12.67
C PHE A 422 -19.57 -42.86 -12.97
N GLN A 423 -19.03 -43.77 -13.78
CA GLN A 423 -17.65 -43.69 -14.22
C GLN A 423 -17.39 -42.39 -14.99
N LYS A 424 -18.26 -42.05 -15.95
CA LYS A 424 -18.13 -40.81 -16.72
C LYS A 424 -18.19 -39.58 -15.82
N LEU A 425 -19.13 -39.53 -14.87
CA LEU A 425 -19.23 -38.42 -13.91
C LEU A 425 -17.99 -38.31 -13.03
N ALA A 426 -17.46 -39.42 -12.53
CA ALA A 426 -16.23 -39.43 -11.73
C ALA A 426 -15.00 -38.91 -12.50
N GLU A 427 -14.94 -39.18 -13.81
CA GLU A 427 -13.89 -38.70 -14.71
C GLU A 427 -14.04 -37.20 -15.08
N GLU A 428 -15.26 -36.75 -15.39
CA GLU A 428 -15.51 -35.39 -15.91
C GLU A 428 -15.65 -34.34 -14.81
N GLN A 429 -16.25 -34.69 -13.66
CA GLN A 429 -16.45 -33.82 -12.49
C GLN A 429 -17.08 -32.45 -12.76
N ASP A 430 -17.77 -32.30 -13.88
CA ASP A 430 -18.43 -31.07 -14.35
C ASP A 430 -19.57 -30.60 -13.43
N TYR A 431 -20.09 -31.49 -12.59
CA TYR A 431 -21.09 -31.18 -11.56
C TYR A 431 -20.52 -30.42 -10.37
N LEU A 432 -19.23 -30.57 -10.04
CA LEU A 432 -18.66 -30.01 -8.80
C LEU A 432 -18.65 -28.47 -8.76
N PRO A 433 -18.22 -27.73 -9.80
CA PRO A 433 -18.10 -26.28 -9.72
C PRO A 433 -19.41 -25.59 -9.32
N GLY A 434 -20.54 -25.98 -9.94
CA GLY A 434 -21.85 -25.40 -9.64
C GLY A 434 -22.38 -25.75 -8.26
N LEU A 435 -22.08 -26.96 -7.76
CA LEU A 435 -22.45 -27.35 -6.39
C LEU A 435 -21.65 -26.57 -5.35
N ILE A 436 -20.34 -26.42 -5.58
CA ILE A 436 -19.44 -25.67 -4.71
C ILE A 436 -19.85 -24.20 -4.63
N GLU A 437 -20.11 -23.58 -5.79
CA GLU A 437 -20.52 -22.16 -5.87
C GLU A 437 -21.87 -21.90 -5.16
N ALA A 438 -22.75 -22.89 -5.13
CA ALA A 438 -24.04 -22.80 -4.47
C ALA A 438 -23.97 -22.93 -2.95
N LEU A 439 -22.89 -23.48 -2.40
CA LEU A 439 -22.65 -23.55 -0.97
C LEU A 439 -22.06 -22.22 -0.49
N PRO A 440 -22.30 -21.81 0.77
CA PRO A 440 -21.71 -20.60 1.34
C PRO A 440 -20.22 -20.80 1.69
N ILE A 441 -19.42 -21.27 0.73
CA ILE A 441 -18.02 -21.66 0.94
C ILE A 441 -17.18 -21.11 -0.20
N ARG A 442 -16.15 -20.33 0.10
CA ARG A 442 -15.17 -19.90 -0.90
C ARG A 442 -13.99 -20.88 -0.90
N ILE A 443 -13.78 -21.56 -2.02
CA ILE A 443 -12.54 -22.33 -2.20
C ILE A 443 -11.40 -21.34 -2.48
N SER A 444 -10.38 -21.36 -1.61
CA SER A 444 -9.08 -20.76 -1.89
C SER A 444 -8.55 -21.33 -3.21
N ARG A 445 -8.50 -20.49 -4.26
CA ARG A 445 -7.91 -20.85 -5.55
C ARG A 445 -6.37 -20.88 -5.44
N GLU A 446 -5.82 -21.81 -4.67
CA GLU A 446 -4.38 -22.08 -4.65
C GLU A 446 -4.14 -23.59 -4.50
N SER A 447 -4.15 -24.32 -5.62
CA SER A 447 -3.43 -25.59 -5.83
C SER A 447 -3.59 -26.07 -7.29
N SER A 448 -3.40 -25.19 -8.26
CA SER A 448 -3.24 -25.61 -9.66
C SER A 448 -2.20 -24.76 -10.37
N ARG A 449 -0.94 -25.00 -10.00
CA ARG A 449 0.24 -24.87 -10.87
C ARG A 449 1.16 -26.03 -10.65
#